data_AF-A0ABD3SSH5-F1
#
_entry.id   AF-A0ABD3SSH5-F1
#
_cell.length_a   1.000
_cell.length_b   1.000
_cell.length_c   1.000
_cell.angle_alpha   90.00
_cell.angle_beta   90.00
_cell.angle_gamma   90.00
#
_symmetry.space_group_name_H-M   'P 1'
#
loop_
_entity.id
_entity.type
_entity.pdbx_description
1 polymer ?
#
loop_
_entity_poly.entity_id
_entity_poly.type
_entity_poly.pdbx_seq_one_letter_code
_entity_poly.pdbx_strand_id
1 'polypeptide(L)'
;MSSSSPPSTPPPPPPPPTPAVVPSLADLCDAHVDSPTRPCVVEPGLLVSYGRRRNFHGRIETVSCFESNPSVRSVLSTPGNGRVLIVDGGGSKRTALLGDEIAKLAMTNSWSGIIINGCIRDSGTINNMDVGVKAIGTHPVRSVKTHPGMVGVNVNFGGVEFVPGFYVYSDEDGVMVSEMPLHGLGSVV
;
A
#
# COMPACT_ATOMS: atom_id res chain seq x y z
N MET A 1 -63.41 -28.75 27.75
CA MET A 1 -62.84 -27.86 26.72
C MET A 1 -61.39 -27.64 27.09
N SER A 2 -60.47 -28.48 26.60
CA SER A 2 -59.04 -28.35 26.91
C SER A 2 -58.37 -27.52 25.82
N SER A 3 -58.04 -26.27 26.15
CA SER A 3 -57.27 -25.37 25.28
C SER A 3 -55.79 -25.74 25.34
N SER A 4 -55.29 -26.43 24.31
CA SER A 4 -53.85 -26.64 24.14
C SER A 4 -53.25 -25.38 23.52
N SER A 5 -52.36 -24.69 24.26
CA SER A 5 -51.63 -23.55 23.73
C SER A 5 -50.50 -24.05 22.81
N PRO A 6 -50.24 -23.39 21.66
CA PRO A 6 -49.18 -23.82 20.75
C PRO A 6 -47.80 -23.56 21.37
N PRO A 7 -46.78 -24.34 20.99
CA PRO A 7 -45.43 -24.15 21.49
C PRO A 7 -44.81 -22.85 20.96
N SER A 8 -44.27 -22.04 21.86
CA SER A 8 -43.50 -20.83 21.52
C SER A 8 -42.26 -21.21 20.72
N THR A 9 -42.14 -20.68 19.50
CA THR A 9 -40.94 -20.81 18.69
C THR A 9 -39.77 -20.11 19.38
N PRO A 10 -38.57 -20.74 19.45
CA PRO A 10 -37.39 -20.08 19.99
C PRO A 10 -36.99 -18.89 19.10
N PRO A 11 -36.45 -17.81 19.68
CA PRO A 11 -35.97 -16.67 18.92
C PRO A 11 -34.84 -17.10 17.98
N PRO A 12 -34.73 -16.49 16.78
CA PRO A 12 -33.64 -16.79 15.86
C PRO A 12 -32.28 -16.50 16.51
N PRO A 13 -31.24 -17.29 16.16
CA PRO A 13 -29.89 -17.00 16.64
C PRO A 13 -29.46 -15.59 16.23
N PRO A 14 -28.64 -14.91 17.05
CA PRO A 14 -28.11 -13.60 16.69
C PRO A 14 -27.39 -13.67 15.33
N PRO A 15 -27.48 -12.62 14.50
CA PRO A 15 -26.76 -12.59 13.24
C PRO A 15 -25.26 -12.80 13.50
N PRO A 16 -24.55 -13.49 12.58
CA PRO A 16 -23.11 -13.65 12.71
C PRO A 16 -22.45 -12.26 12.84
N PRO A 17 -21.38 -12.12 13.64
CA PRO A 17 -20.66 -10.86 13.75
C PRO A 17 -20.26 -10.40 12.35
N THR A 18 -20.61 -9.16 12.00
CA THR A 18 -20.22 -8.53 10.74
C THR A 18 -18.71 -8.66 10.59
N PRO A 19 -18.17 -9.12 9.45
CA PRO A 19 -16.72 -9.13 9.24
C PRO A 19 -16.19 -7.73 9.51
N ALA A 20 -15.08 -7.64 10.25
CA ALA A 20 -14.45 -6.37 10.56
C ALA A 20 -14.12 -5.64 9.25
N VAL A 21 -14.87 -4.58 8.95
CA VAL A 21 -14.69 -3.77 7.73
C VAL A 21 -13.37 -3.03 7.89
N VAL A 22 -12.41 -3.29 6.98
CA VAL A 22 -11.24 -2.43 6.86
C VAL A 22 -11.75 -1.07 6.40
N PRO A 23 -11.54 0.02 7.17
CA PRO A 23 -12.06 1.33 6.80
C PRO A 23 -11.46 1.79 5.47
N SER A 24 -12.27 2.47 4.65
CA SER A 24 -11.77 3.09 3.41
C SER A 24 -10.79 4.22 3.73
N LEU A 25 -10.01 4.66 2.74
CA LEU A 25 -9.13 5.83 2.92
C LEU A 25 -9.95 7.09 3.25
N ALA A 26 -11.13 7.23 2.63
CA ALA A 26 -12.06 8.32 2.92
C ALA A 26 -12.54 8.29 4.38
N ASP A 27 -12.97 7.12 4.89
CA ASP A 27 -13.40 6.96 6.28
C ASP A 27 -12.26 7.31 7.26
N LEU A 28 -11.02 6.91 6.94
CA LEU A 28 -9.85 7.26 7.74
C LEU A 28 -9.55 8.76 7.72
N CYS A 29 -9.73 9.42 6.57
CA CYS A 29 -9.56 10.87 6.46
C CYS A 29 -10.61 11.61 7.29
N ASP A 30 -11.88 11.24 7.17
CA ASP A 30 -12.99 11.87 7.90
C ASP A 30 -12.83 11.71 9.42
N ALA A 31 -12.41 10.52 9.87
CA ALA A 31 -12.16 10.25 11.29
C ALA A 31 -11.01 11.06 11.90
N HIS A 32 -10.11 11.62 11.08
CA HIS A 32 -8.89 12.31 11.54
C HIS A 32 -8.76 13.74 11.01
N VAL A 33 -9.81 14.30 10.39
CA VAL A 33 -9.77 15.64 9.78
C VAL A 33 -9.48 16.75 10.79
N ASP A 34 -10.01 16.61 12.00
CA ASP A 34 -9.86 17.57 13.11
C ASP A 34 -8.67 17.24 14.03
N SER A 35 -7.88 16.20 13.71
CA SER A 35 -6.72 15.82 14.52
C SER A 35 -5.60 16.87 14.41
N PRO A 36 -4.91 17.23 15.51
CA PRO A 36 -3.72 18.09 15.43
C PRO A 36 -2.59 17.44 14.63
N THR A 37 -2.58 16.11 14.51
CA THR A 37 -1.67 15.33 13.66
C THR A 37 -2.44 14.82 12.43
N ARG A 38 -3.05 15.75 11.69
CA ARG A 38 -3.84 15.42 10.50
C ARG A 38 -3.00 14.60 9.50
N PRO A 39 -3.50 13.47 8.99
CA PRO A 39 -2.79 12.70 8.00
C PRO A 39 -2.53 13.50 6.72
N CYS A 40 -1.37 13.29 6.11
CA CYS A 40 -0.98 13.94 4.86
C CYS A 40 -1.46 13.10 3.67
N VAL A 41 -2.08 13.72 2.67
CA VAL A 41 -2.59 13.04 1.47
C VAL A 41 -1.75 13.42 0.27
N VAL A 42 -1.33 12.42 -0.50
CA VAL A 42 -0.54 12.60 -1.73
C VAL A 42 -1.35 13.33 -2.80
N GLU A 43 -0.69 14.19 -3.56
CA GLU A 43 -1.28 14.93 -4.67
C GLU A 43 -2.12 14.02 -5.60
N PRO A 44 -3.39 14.39 -5.88
CA PRO A 44 -4.28 13.56 -6.69
C PRO A 44 -3.78 13.43 -8.13
N GLY A 45 -3.97 12.24 -8.70
CA GLY A 45 -3.57 11.95 -10.09
C GLY A 45 -2.06 11.71 -10.30
N LEU A 46 -1.22 11.85 -9.27
CA LEU A 46 0.22 11.57 -9.39
C LEU A 46 0.52 10.08 -9.61
N LEU A 47 -0.25 9.20 -8.99
CA LEU A 47 0.02 7.76 -8.93
C LEU A 47 -1.08 6.95 -9.62
N VAL A 48 -0.66 5.98 -10.42
CA VAL A 48 -1.49 4.97 -11.07
C VAL A 48 -1.36 3.65 -10.32
N SER A 49 -2.48 2.97 -10.09
CA SER A 49 -2.52 1.68 -9.41
C SER A 49 -2.26 0.51 -10.35
N TYR A 50 -1.39 -0.40 -9.94
CA TYR A 50 -1.07 -1.68 -10.56
C TYR A 50 -1.13 -2.81 -9.53
N GLY A 51 -1.23 -4.05 -9.99
CA GLY A 51 -1.42 -5.20 -9.10
C GLY A 51 -2.87 -5.42 -8.70
N ARG A 52 -3.15 -6.60 -8.12
CA ARG A 52 -4.50 -7.00 -7.71
C ARG A 52 -4.96 -6.32 -6.43
N ARG A 53 -4.04 -6.01 -5.51
CA ARG A 53 -4.38 -5.34 -4.25
C ARG A 53 -4.51 -3.85 -4.48
N ARG A 54 -5.75 -3.38 -4.63
CA ARG A 54 -6.06 -1.95 -4.76
C ARG A 54 -5.97 -1.25 -3.42
N ASN A 55 -6.47 -1.89 -2.37
CA ASN A 55 -6.34 -1.46 -0.99
C ASN A 55 -5.14 -2.18 -0.33
N PHE A 56 -4.22 -1.40 0.23
CA PHE A 56 -3.10 -1.90 1.01
C PHE A 56 -2.58 -0.81 1.95
N HIS A 57 -2.03 -1.24 3.08
CA HIS A 57 -1.45 -0.33 4.06
C HIS A 57 -0.29 -1.02 4.79
N GLY A 58 0.51 -0.25 5.52
CA GLY A 58 1.57 -0.81 6.35
C GLY A 58 2.58 0.22 6.83
N ARG A 59 3.50 -0.25 7.66
CA ARG A 59 4.63 0.56 8.12
C ARG A 59 5.59 0.82 6.96
N ILE A 60 6.06 2.05 6.83
CA ILE A 60 6.89 2.54 5.74
C ILE A 60 8.34 2.07 5.91
N GLU A 61 8.89 1.52 4.84
CA GLU A 61 10.33 1.47 4.56
C GLU A 61 10.60 2.33 3.32
N THR A 62 11.76 2.96 3.21
CA THR A 62 12.03 3.92 2.13
C THR A 62 13.29 3.58 1.36
N VAL A 63 13.30 3.87 0.06
CA VAL A 63 14.50 3.91 -0.77
C VAL A 63 14.50 5.20 -1.58
N SER A 64 15.56 5.99 -1.49
CA SER A 64 15.83 7.10 -2.39
C SER A 64 16.85 6.68 -3.44
N CYS A 65 16.50 6.75 -4.71
CA CYS A 65 17.39 6.41 -5.81
C CYS A 65 17.07 7.25 -7.06
N PHE A 66 17.93 7.18 -8.06
CA PHE A 66 17.71 7.87 -9.33
C PHE A 66 18.06 6.95 -10.49
N GLU A 67 17.04 6.49 -11.22
CA GLU A 67 17.21 5.64 -12.42
C GLU A 67 18.00 4.35 -12.20
N SER A 68 18.19 3.94 -10.94
CA SER A 68 18.87 2.71 -10.55
C SER A 68 18.13 2.03 -9.40
N ASN A 69 17.98 0.70 -9.48
CA ASN A 69 17.17 -0.09 -8.56
C ASN A 69 17.86 -1.22 -7.74
N PRO A 70 19.21 -1.31 -7.58
CA PRO A 70 19.80 -2.34 -6.72
C PRO A 70 19.25 -2.35 -5.28
N SER A 71 19.10 -1.20 -4.62
CA SER A 71 18.53 -1.17 -3.26
C SER A 71 17.05 -1.55 -3.22
N VAL A 72 16.26 -1.17 -4.23
CA VAL A 72 14.85 -1.57 -4.34
C VAL A 72 14.74 -3.10 -4.37
N ARG A 73 15.53 -3.77 -5.22
CA ARG A 73 15.58 -5.24 -5.28
C ARG A 73 16.08 -5.84 -3.98
N SER A 74 17.11 -5.27 -3.36
CA SER A 74 17.70 -5.77 -2.11
C SER A 74 16.68 -5.74 -0.97
N VAL A 75 15.98 -4.61 -0.79
CA VAL A 75 14.98 -4.44 0.27
C VAL A 75 13.80 -5.39 0.06
N LEU A 76 13.27 -5.50 -1.17
CA LEU A 76 12.16 -6.40 -1.46
C LEU A 76 12.53 -7.89 -1.40
N SER A 77 13.81 -8.22 -1.38
CA SER A 77 14.29 -9.59 -1.12
C SER A 77 14.24 -9.96 0.37
N THR A 78 13.98 -9.00 1.27
CA THR A 78 13.86 -9.24 2.72
C THR A 78 12.41 -9.43 3.15
N PRO A 79 12.12 -10.07 4.31
CA PRO A 79 10.77 -10.20 4.84
C PRO A 79 10.08 -8.85 5.02
N GLY A 80 8.96 -8.66 4.31
CA GLY A 80 8.16 -7.45 4.31
C GLY A 80 7.32 -7.29 5.57
N ASN A 81 6.82 -8.38 6.15
CA ASN A 81 5.97 -8.37 7.36
C ASN A 81 4.80 -7.37 7.25
N GLY A 82 4.16 -7.28 6.09
CA GLY A 82 3.08 -6.32 5.84
C GLY A 82 3.52 -4.85 5.73
N ARG A 83 4.83 -4.57 5.65
CA ARG A 83 5.33 -3.22 5.35
C ARG A 83 5.01 -2.80 3.92
N VAL A 84 5.09 -1.50 3.69
CA VAL A 84 5.00 -0.89 2.35
C VAL A 84 6.34 -0.24 2.02
N LEU A 85 6.87 -0.54 0.84
CA LEU A 85 8.10 0.10 0.36
C LEU A 85 7.76 1.38 -0.42
N ILE A 86 8.28 2.51 0.05
CA ILE A 86 8.23 3.78 -0.66
C ILE A 86 9.56 3.97 -1.42
N VAL A 87 9.49 4.15 -2.72
CA VAL A 87 10.66 4.37 -3.58
C VAL A 87 10.57 5.77 -4.17
N ASP A 88 11.48 6.64 -3.80
CA ASP A 88 11.67 7.90 -4.49
C ASP A 88 12.70 7.75 -5.61
N GLY A 89 12.20 7.74 -6.85
CA GLY A 89 12.99 7.68 -8.08
C GLY A 89 13.32 9.04 -8.69
N GLY A 90 13.05 10.13 -7.97
CA GLY A 90 13.12 11.50 -8.48
C GLY A 90 12.06 11.82 -9.53
N GLY A 91 10.97 11.05 -9.60
CA GLY A 91 9.90 11.24 -10.57
C GLY A 91 10.29 10.96 -12.02
N SER A 92 11.44 10.30 -12.25
CA SER A 92 11.92 10.05 -13.62
C SER A 92 10.96 9.15 -14.39
N LYS A 93 10.61 9.60 -15.60
CA LYS A 93 9.85 8.84 -16.60
C LYS A 93 10.74 8.22 -17.69
N ARG A 94 12.06 8.22 -17.50
CA ARG A 94 13.04 7.75 -18.52
C ARG A 94 13.37 6.27 -18.40
N THR A 95 13.14 5.66 -17.23
CA THR A 95 13.40 4.24 -16.98
C THR A 95 12.42 3.67 -15.97
N ALA A 96 12.26 2.35 -15.98
CA ALA A 96 11.48 1.62 -14.98
C ALA A 96 12.35 1.15 -13.81
N LEU A 97 11.92 1.48 -12.59
CA LEU A 97 12.56 1.06 -11.34
C LEU A 97 12.08 -0.31 -10.85
N LEU A 98 10.89 -0.73 -11.30
CA LEU A 98 10.32 -2.03 -10.96
C LEU A 98 9.75 -2.72 -12.21
N GLY A 99 9.95 -4.03 -12.28
CA GLY A 99 9.33 -4.94 -13.25
C GLY A 99 8.77 -6.16 -12.53
N ASP A 100 8.26 -7.12 -13.29
CA ASP A 100 7.60 -8.33 -12.78
C ASP A 100 8.46 -9.16 -11.81
N GLU A 101 9.74 -9.36 -12.09
CA GLU A 101 10.66 -10.09 -11.19
C GLU A 101 10.73 -9.44 -9.80
N ILE A 102 10.80 -8.11 -9.74
CA ILE A 102 10.93 -7.36 -8.50
C ILE A 102 9.59 -7.29 -7.75
N ALA A 103 8.47 -7.13 -8.47
CA ALA A 103 7.14 -7.24 -7.88
C ALA A 103 6.89 -8.63 -7.28
N LYS A 104 7.37 -9.69 -7.95
CA LYS A 104 7.27 -11.06 -7.43
C LYS A 104 8.04 -11.23 -6.12
N LEU A 105 9.22 -10.62 -5.97
CA LEU A 105 9.95 -10.64 -4.68
C LEU A 105 9.11 -10.01 -3.57
N ALA A 106 8.48 -8.87 -3.83
CA ALA A 106 7.61 -8.22 -2.85
C ALA A 106 6.45 -9.12 -2.40
N MET A 107 5.77 -9.74 -3.37
CA MET A 107 4.68 -10.68 -3.12
C MET A 107 5.16 -11.90 -2.32
N THR A 108 6.23 -12.56 -2.76
CA THR A 108 6.78 -13.76 -2.10
C THR A 108 7.29 -13.47 -0.69
N ASN A 109 7.83 -12.27 -0.45
CA ASN A 109 8.33 -11.86 0.86
C ASN A 109 7.30 -11.14 1.73
N SER A 110 6.00 -11.23 1.39
CA SER A 110 4.90 -10.69 2.21
C SER A 110 4.98 -9.17 2.46
N TRP A 111 5.38 -8.41 1.44
CA TRP A 111 5.17 -6.96 1.42
C TRP A 111 3.71 -6.66 1.11
N SER A 112 3.14 -5.66 1.80
CA SER A 112 1.75 -5.24 1.58
C SER A 112 1.62 -4.51 0.24
N GLY A 113 2.60 -3.66 -0.08
CA GLY A 113 2.69 -3.01 -1.38
C GLY A 113 3.94 -2.17 -1.58
N ILE A 114 3.98 -1.48 -2.72
CA ILE A 114 5.10 -0.66 -3.18
C ILE A 114 4.54 0.63 -3.79
N ILE A 115 5.07 1.79 -3.40
CA ILE A 115 4.70 3.09 -3.97
C ILE A 115 5.96 3.72 -4.56
N ILE A 116 5.93 4.11 -5.83
CA ILE A 116 7.12 4.52 -6.58
C ILE A 116 6.90 5.91 -7.20
N ASN A 117 7.70 6.90 -6.77
CA ASN A 117 7.87 8.17 -7.47
C ASN A 117 8.76 7.96 -8.71
N GLY A 118 8.23 7.27 -9.71
CA GLY A 118 8.91 6.88 -10.94
C GLY A 118 8.06 5.91 -11.75
N CYS A 119 8.64 5.33 -12.81
CA CYS A 119 7.93 4.38 -13.66
C CYS A 119 8.21 2.91 -13.30
N ILE A 120 7.27 2.04 -13.70
CA ILE A 120 7.42 0.59 -13.73
C ILE A 120 7.39 0.05 -15.17
N ARG A 121 7.58 -1.24 -15.33
CA ARG A 121 7.33 -1.97 -16.58
C ARG A 121 6.64 -3.29 -16.30
N ASP A 122 6.31 -4.03 -17.36
CA ASP A 122 5.65 -5.35 -17.26
C ASP A 122 4.28 -5.27 -16.54
N SER A 123 3.60 -4.13 -16.68
CA SER A 123 2.34 -3.81 -15.97
C SER A 123 1.23 -4.84 -16.22
N GLY A 124 1.16 -5.43 -17.42
CA GLY A 124 0.22 -6.51 -17.73
C GLY A 124 0.41 -7.74 -16.83
N THR A 125 1.67 -8.12 -16.58
CA THR A 125 2.00 -9.23 -15.66
C THR A 125 1.75 -8.80 -14.21
N ILE A 126 2.21 -7.61 -13.82
CA ILE A 126 2.05 -7.09 -12.45
C ILE A 126 0.58 -7.01 -12.04
N ASN A 127 -0.31 -6.62 -12.94
CA ASN A 127 -1.76 -6.53 -12.68
C ASN A 127 -2.41 -7.87 -12.31
N ASN A 128 -1.75 -9.00 -12.55
CA ASN A 128 -2.21 -10.32 -12.13
C ASN A 128 -1.58 -10.80 -10.81
N MET A 129 -0.66 -10.04 -10.22
CA MET A 129 0.03 -10.39 -8.97
C MET A 129 -0.74 -9.90 -7.74
N ASP A 130 -0.72 -10.69 -6.66
CA ASP A 130 -1.36 -10.38 -5.39
C ASP A 130 -0.49 -9.47 -4.51
N VAL A 131 -0.23 -8.26 -5.00
CA VAL A 131 0.55 -7.22 -4.33
C VAL A 131 0.01 -5.84 -4.72
N GLY A 132 0.11 -4.86 -3.83
CA GLY A 132 -0.25 -3.48 -4.14
C GLY A 132 0.92 -2.75 -4.79
N VAL A 133 0.70 -2.10 -5.94
CA VAL A 133 1.74 -1.27 -6.59
C VAL A 133 1.13 0.05 -7.02
N LYS A 134 1.73 1.17 -6.63
CA LYS A 134 1.42 2.50 -7.18
C LYS A 134 2.67 3.12 -7.78
N ALA A 135 2.54 3.71 -8.96
CA ALA A 135 3.65 4.36 -9.66
C ALA A 135 3.15 5.48 -10.57
N ILE A 136 4.02 6.41 -10.96
CA ILE A 136 3.62 7.55 -11.83
C ILE A 136 3.17 7.07 -13.23
N GLY A 137 3.67 5.93 -13.69
CA GLY A 137 3.33 5.39 -15.00
C GLY A 137 4.16 4.18 -15.39
N THR A 138 4.12 3.84 -16.67
CA THR A 138 4.95 2.77 -17.25
C THR A 138 6.02 3.33 -18.18
N HIS A 139 7.17 2.66 -18.23
CA HIS A 139 8.22 2.95 -19.21
C HIS A 139 8.94 1.63 -19.58
N PRO A 140 9.13 1.30 -20.86
CA PRO A 140 9.65 -0.01 -21.25
C PRO A 140 11.15 -0.22 -20.95
N VAL A 141 11.93 0.86 -20.93
CA VAL A 141 13.38 0.80 -20.67
C VAL A 141 13.65 0.47 -19.20
N ARG A 142 14.48 -0.54 -18.93
CA ARG A 142 14.92 -0.85 -17.57
C ARG A 142 15.84 0.23 -17.00
N SER A 143 15.79 0.43 -15.69
CA SER A 143 16.81 1.19 -14.94
C SER A 143 18.20 0.57 -15.06
N VAL A 144 19.22 1.39 -14.84
CA VAL A 144 20.61 0.94 -14.72
C VAL A 144 20.83 0.28 -13.35
N LYS A 145 21.93 -0.46 -13.19
CA LYS A 145 22.29 -1.12 -11.92
C LYS A 145 23.67 -0.67 -11.45
N THR A 146 23.92 0.63 -11.55
CA THR A 146 25.25 1.23 -11.35
C THR A 146 25.47 1.74 -9.93
N HIS A 147 24.41 2.04 -9.19
CA HIS A 147 24.52 2.49 -7.80
C HIS A 147 23.28 2.09 -6.97
N PRO A 148 23.44 1.87 -5.67
CA PRO A 148 22.35 1.37 -4.83
C PRO A 148 21.26 2.40 -4.55
N GLY A 149 21.62 3.68 -4.34
CA GLY A 149 20.73 4.64 -3.68
C GLY A 149 20.80 4.50 -2.15
N MET A 150 19.96 5.23 -1.43
CA MET A 150 19.92 5.26 0.04
C MET A 150 18.67 4.54 0.54
N VAL A 151 18.82 3.75 1.61
CA VAL A 151 17.73 3.03 2.28
C VAL A 151 17.45 3.69 3.63
N GLY A 152 16.19 3.74 4.06
CA GLY A 152 15.82 4.27 5.38
C GLY A 152 16.06 5.77 5.55
N VAL A 153 15.93 6.55 4.46
CA VAL A 153 16.01 8.02 4.48
C VAL A 153 14.64 8.63 4.21
N ASN A 154 14.35 9.79 4.78
CA ASN A 154 13.13 10.51 4.44
C ASN A 154 13.10 10.82 2.95
N VAL A 155 11.94 10.63 2.33
CA VAL A 155 11.71 10.97 0.93
C VAL A 155 10.47 11.84 0.79
N ASN A 156 10.45 12.72 -0.21
CA ASN A 156 9.36 13.68 -0.39
C ASN A 156 8.88 13.71 -1.84
N PHE A 157 7.59 13.47 -2.04
CA PHE A 157 6.94 13.64 -3.34
C PHE A 157 5.42 13.77 -3.18
N GLY A 158 4.77 14.38 -4.17
CA GLY A 158 3.33 14.61 -4.16
C GLY A 158 2.84 15.41 -2.95
N GLY A 159 3.65 16.37 -2.49
CA GLY A 159 3.33 17.22 -1.34
C GLY A 159 3.45 16.54 0.04
N VAL A 160 3.94 15.30 0.10
CA VAL A 160 4.02 14.52 1.34
C VAL A 160 5.46 14.06 1.60
N GLU A 161 5.85 14.09 2.88
CA GLU A 161 7.07 13.44 3.36
C GLU A 161 6.74 12.02 3.83
N PHE A 162 7.50 11.04 3.34
CA PHE A 162 7.46 9.66 3.78
C PHE A 162 8.66 9.40 4.69
N VAL A 163 8.37 9.12 5.95
CA VAL A 163 9.37 8.88 6.99
C VAL A 163 9.43 7.36 7.29
N PRO A 164 10.62 6.74 7.32
CA PRO A 164 10.76 5.36 7.74
C PRO A 164 10.10 5.11 9.10
N GLY A 165 9.26 4.09 9.17
CA GLY A 165 8.58 3.72 10.39
C GLY A 165 7.22 4.37 10.63
N PHE A 166 6.84 5.39 9.85
CA PHE A 166 5.46 5.90 9.77
C PHE A 166 4.56 4.88 9.06
N TYR A 167 3.29 5.21 8.88
CA TYR A 167 2.29 4.36 8.23
C TYR A 167 1.78 4.99 6.95
N VAL A 168 1.52 4.15 5.96
CA VAL A 168 0.86 4.55 4.71
C VAL A 168 -0.38 3.71 4.51
N TYR A 169 -1.41 4.36 3.99
CA TYR A 169 -2.70 3.79 3.61
C TYR A 169 -2.98 4.15 2.16
N SER A 170 -3.45 3.20 1.38
CA SER A 170 -3.61 3.34 -0.05
C SER A 170 -4.80 2.55 -0.54
N ASP A 171 -5.68 3.19 -1.30
CA ASP A 171 -6.78 2.56 -2.02
C ASP A 171 -6.98 3.19 -3.40
N GLU A 172 -8.16 3.04 -4.01
CA GLU A 172 -8.52 3.67 -5.27
C GLU A 172 -8.52 5.20 -5.24
N ASP A 173 -8.80 5.83 -4.10
CA ASP A 173 -8.97 7.28 -3.99
C ASP A 173 -7.63 8.00 -3.83
N GLY A 174 -6.64 7.35 -3.21
CA GLY A 174 -5.33 7.98 -3.06
C GLY A 174 -4.34 7.24 -2.20
N VAL A 175 -3.46 8.03 -1.59
CA VAL A 175 -2.44 7.60 -0.64
C VAL A 175 -2.40 8.60 0.49
N MET A 176 -2.44 8.12 1.72
CA MET A 176 -2.38 8.90 2.95
C MET A 176 -1.23 8.40 3.83
N VAL A 177 -0.55 9.32 4.50
CA VAL A 177 0.53 9.04 5.45
C VAL A 177 0.14 9.52 6.83
N SER A 178 0.43 8.71 7.85
CA SER A 178 0.27 9.06 9.26
C SER A 178 1.50 8.65 10.06
N GLU A 179 1.78 9.38 11.13
CA GLU A 179 2.88 9.07 12.05
C GLU A 179 2.64 7.77 12.83
N MET A 180 1.38 7.53 13.21
CA MET A 180 0.94 6.39 14.03
C MET A 180 -0.09 5.54 13.26
N PRO A 181 -0.26 4.25 13.59
CA PRO A 181 -1.27 3.41 12.96
C PRO A 181 -2.68 3.90 13.32
N LEU A 182 -3.54 4.07 12.32
CA LEU A 182 -4.90 4.61 12.46
C LEU A 182 -5.98 3.55 12.67
N HIS A 183 -5.66 2.27 12.45
CA HIS A 183 -6.51 1.14 12.84
C HIS A 183 -5.64 -0.04 13.27
N GLY A 184 -6.25 -0.99 14.00
CA GLY A 184 -5.56 -2.20 14.42
C GLY A 184 -4.89 -2.89 13.23
N LEU A 185 -3.63 -3.31 13.38
CA LEU A 185 -2.84 -4.06 12.40
C LEU A 185 -3.36 -5.51 12.26
N GLY A 186 -4.68 -5.67 12.16
CA GLY A 186 -5.37 -6.93 11.99
C GLY A 186 -5.10 -7.49 10.60
N SER A 187 -4.66 -8.75 10.60
CA SER A 187 -4.28 -9.59 9.47
C SER A 187 -4.87 -9.20 8.12
N VAL A 188 -3.98 -9.04 7.15
CA VAL A 188 -4.24 -9.12 5.71
C VAL A 188 -5.15 -10.34 5.46
N VAL A 189 -6.32 -10.11 4.87
CA VAL A 189 -7.22 -11.16 4.36
C VAL A 189 -6.59 -11.93 3.21
#